data_AF-A0A386PU42-F1
#
_entry.id   AF-A0A386PU42-F1
#
_cell.length_a   1.000
_cell.length_b   1.000
_cell.length_c   1.000
_cell.angle_alpha   90.00
_cell.angle_beta   90.00
_cell.angle_gamma   90.00
#
_symmetry.space_group_name_H-M   'P 1'
#
loop_
_entity.id
_entity.type
_entity.pdbx_description
1 polymer ?
#
loop_
_entity_poly.entity_id
_entity_poly.type
_entity_poly.pdbx_seq_one_letter_code
_entity_poly.pdbx_strand_id
1 'polypeptide(L)'
;MVNYGAVRAGKTFVDNFVFLPDVRHAEVAQGQGVLHPQYILAGVSSKTIQNNALNEIENTFGLKFHFDKHNSFEIKFPVLPAMRIVQAFTGTIAGLVAIRGMTAYGAYINEASLVAEFVFDGIRKRCSLEGSRVVCDTNSDIPTHWLKNKYIGNPNHSKEIRSNHFRIDSNTFLSKTYIQNLKETDFLECFTIVLSKENEQLLKVSFIRILIERQ
;
A
#
# COMPACT_ATOMS: atom_id res chain seq x y z
N MET A 1 -4.75 9.10 -2.72
CA MET A 1 -5.43 8.53 -1.54
C MET A 1 -4.41 7.69 -0.77
N VAL A 2 -4.38 7.82 0.55
CA VAL A 2 -3.51 7.07 1.45
C VAL A 2 -4.36 6.32 2.47
N ASN A 3 -4.42 5.01 2.37
CA ASN A 3 -5.14 4.14 3.31
C ASN A 3 -4.13 3.59 4.32
N TYR A 4 -4.22 4.02 5.58
CA TYR A 4 -3.23 3.68 6.59
C TYR A 4 -3.87 3.10 7.85
N GLY A 5 -3.12 2.29 8.60
CA GLY A 5 -3.56 1.77 9.89
C GLY A 5 -3.20 0.32 10.13
N ALA A 6 -3.94 -0.38 10.98
CA ALA A 6 -3.54 -1.68 11.51
C ALA A 6 -3.47 -2.81 10.46
N VAL A 7 -2.61 -3.80 10.71
CA VAL A 7 -2.56 -5.03 9.89
C VAL A 7 -3.93 -5.72 9.95
N ARG A 8 -4.37 -6.27 8.80
CA ARG A 8 -5.69 -6.94 8.64
C ARG A 8 -6.92 -6.05 8.86
N ALA A 9 -6.77 -4.72 8.85
CA ALA A 9 -7.90 -3.79 8.91
C ALA A 9 -8.70 -3.66 7.59
N GLY A 10 -8.40 -4.45 6.56
CA GLY A 10 -9.13 -4.44 5.28
C GLY A 10 -8.68 -3.37 4.28
N LYS A 11 -7.50 -2.77 4.46
CA LYS A 11 -6.98 -1.70 3.59
C LYS A 11 -6.78 -2.16 2.15
N THR A 12 -6.08 -3.28 1.97
CA THR A 12 -5.72 -3.83 0.65
C THR A 12 -6.96 -4.21 -0.15
N PHE A 13 -7.97 -4.77 0.51
CA PHE A 13 -9.30 -4.98 -0.07
C PHE A 13 -9.88 -3.67 -0.62
N VAL A 14 -9.93 -2.60 0.17
CA VAL A 14 -10.43 -1.30 -0.30
C VAL A 14 -9.60 -0.74 -1.46
N ASP A 15 -8.27 -0.86 -1.39
CA ASP A 15 -7.39 -0.42 -2.48
C ASP A 15 -7.67 -1.16 -3.78
N ASN A 16 -7.93 -2.47 -3.73
CA ASN A 16 -8.30 -3.27 -4.90
C ASN A 16 -9.65 -2.81 -5.50
N PHE A 17 -10.61 -2.41 -4.66
CA PHE A 17 -11.88 -1.83 -5.11
C PHE A 17 -11.72 -0.44 -5.72
N VAL A 18 -10.66 0.30 -5.39
CA VAL A 18 -10.34 1.59 -6.02
C VAL A 18 -9.49 1.40 -7.28
N PHE A 19 -8.59 0.40 -7.28
CA PHE A 19 -7.72 0.07 -8.39
C PHE A 19 -8.50 -0.22 -9.67
N LEU A 20 -9.53 -1.07 -9.62
CA LEU A 20 -10.29 -1.42 -10.84
C LEU A 20 -11.00 -0.20 -11.48
N PRO A 21 -11.71 0.67 -10.73
CA PRO A 21 -12.21 1.95 -11.24
C PRO A 21 -11.13 2.91 -11.73
N ASP A 22 -9.95 2.93 -11.09
CA ASP A 22 -8.82 3.75 -11.54
C ASP A 22 -8.25 3.25 -12.88
N VAL A 23 -8.23 1.94 -13.10
CA VAL A 23 -7.85 1.35 -14.40
C VAL A 23 -8.92 1.67 -15.47
N ARG A 24 -10.21 1.72 -15.09
CA ARG A 24 -11.31 2.13 -15.99
C ARG A 24 -11.19 3.58 -16.47
N HIS A 25 -10.40 4.42 -15.79
CA HIS A 25 -10.04 5.77 -16.27
C HIS A 25 -9.31 5.78 -17.63
N ALA A 26 -9.03 4.60 -18.21
CA ALA A 26 -8.78 4.40 -19.64
C ALA A 26 -9.77 5.13 -20.58
N GLU A 27 -10.99 5.46 -20.13
CA GLU A 27 -11.92 6.35 -20.86
C GLU A 27 -11.28 7.70 -21.23
N VAL A 28 -10.48 8.29 -20.33
CA VAL A 28 -9.74 9.54 -20.60
C VAL A 28 -8.68 9.31 -21.68
N ALA A 29 -7.97 8.18 -21.62
CA ALA A 29 -6.98 7.81 -22.64
C ALA A 29 -7.62 7.64 -24.02
N GLN A 30 -8.81 7.05 -24.08
CA GLN A 30 -9.59 6.89 -25.31
C GLN A 30 -9.96 8.26 -25.91
N GLY A 31 -10.46 9.19 -25.09
CA GLY A 31 -10.78 10.56 -25.53
C GLY A 31 -9.56 11.35 -26.04
N GLN A 32 -8.36 11.02 -25.57
CA GLN A 32 -7.09 11.60 -26.00
C GLN A 32 -6.45 10.87 -27.20
N GLY A 33 -7.04 9.78 -27.69
CA GLY A 33 -6.49 8.98 -28.78
C GLY A 33 -5.24 8.17 -28.40
N VAL A 34 -5.01 7.90 -27.12
CA VAL A 34 -3.84 7.15 -26.64
C VAL A 34 -4.07 5.65 -26.84
N LEU A 35 -3.21 5.04 -27.67
CA LEU A 35 -3.31 3.62 -28.04
C LEU A 35 -2.88 2.67 -26.92
N HIS A 36 -1.91 3.09 -26.10
CA HIS A 36 -1.28 2.24 -25.09
C HIS A 36 -1.26 2.96 -23.73
N PRO A 37 -2.41 3.17 -23.08
CA PRO A 37 -2.44 3.76 -21.76
C PRO A 37 -1.77 2.84 -20.74
N GLN A 38 -1.07 3.45 -19.79
CA GLN A 38 -0.29 2.73 -18.79
C GLN A 38 -0.72 3.11 -17.38
N TYR A 39 -0.62 2.14 -16.47
CA TYR A 39 -0.88 2.29 -15.04
C TYR A 39 0.23 1.60 -14.25
N ILE A 40 0.63 2.16 -13.10
CA ILE A 40 1.71 1.61 -12.29
C ILE A 40 1.15 0.76 -11.15
N LEU A 41 1.64 -0.46 -11.00
CA LEU A 41 1.45 -1.28 -9.79
C LEU A 41 2.78 -1.43 -9.08
N ALA A 42 2.95 -0.74 -7.96
CA ALA A 42 4.20 -0.70 -7.22
C ALA A 42 4.10 -1.47 -5.90
N GLY A 43 5.21 -2.10 -5.54
CA GLY A 43 5.39 -2.80 -4.28
C GLY A 43 6.85 -3.22 -4.13
N VAL A 44 7.24 -3.70 -2.95
CA VAL A 44 8.66 -3.98 -2.65
C VAL A 44 9.27 -5.00 -3.61
N SER A 45 8.52 -6.05 -3.96
CA SER A 45 8.96 -7.11 -4.86
C SER A 45 7.80 -7.68 -5.67
N SER A 46 8.12 -8.41 -6.75
CA SER A 46 7.11 -9.16 -7.52
C SER A 46 6.32 -10.13 -6.64
N LYS A 47 6.98 -10.80 -5.68
CA LYS A 47 6.33 -11.70 -4.73
C LYS A 47 5.34 -10.98 -3.82
N THR A 48 5.71 -9.79 -3.32
CA THR A 48 4.84 -8.97 -2.48
C THR A 48 3.62 -8.52 -3.27
N ILE A 49 3.80 -8.02 -4.50
CA ILE A 49 2.70 -7.61 -5.37
C ILE A 49 1.77 -8.80 -5.67
N GLN A 50 2.33 -9.97 -6.00
CA GLN A 50 1.54 -11.16 -6.27
C GLN A 50 0.69 -11.55 -5.07
N ASN A 51 1.30 -11.64 -3.88
CA ASN A 51 0.62 -12.15 -2.70
C ASN A 51 -0.40 -11.18 -2.12
N ASN A 52 -0.06 -9.89 -2.08
CA ASN A 52 -0.86 -8.89 -1.39
C ASN A 52 -1.93 -8.29 -2.31
N ALA A 53 -1.64 -8.06 -3.59
CA ALA A 53 -2.58 -7.42 -4.50
C ALA A 53 -3.21 -8.42 -5.48
N LEU A 54 -2.40 -9.09 -6.30
CA LEU A 54 -2.93 -9.84 -7.44
C LEU A 54 -3.73 -11.08 -7.04
N ASN A 55 -3.24 -11.87 -6.08
CA ASN A 55 -3.98 -13.02 -5.57
C ASN A 55 -5.30 -12.59 -4.90
N GLU A 56 -5.31 -11.44 -4.21
CA GLU A 56 -6.53 -10.92 -3.60
C GLU A 56 -7.54 -10.47 -4.65
N ILE A 57 -7.08 -9.79 -5.71
CA ILE A 57 -7.92 -9.40 -6.85
C ILE A 57 -8.48 -10.63 -7.56
N GLU A 58 -7.66 -11.67 -7.77
CA GLU A 58 -8.10 -12.93 -8.37
C GLU A 58 -9.16 -13.64 -7.50
N ASN A 59 -8.93 -13.73 -6.19
CA ASN A 59 -9.88 -14.33 -5.26
C ASN A 59 -11.19 -13.54 -5.13
N THR A 60 -11.13 -12.21 -5.19
CA THR A 60 -12.28 -11.33 -4.97
C THR A 60 -13.11 -11.15 -6.24
N PHE A 61 -12.47 -11.01 -7.39
CA PHE A 61 -13.12 -10.64 -8.66
C PHE A 61 -13.01 -11.72 -9.74
N GLY A 62 -12.28 -12.81 -9.51
CA GLY A 62 -12.04 -13.87 -10.50
C GLY A 62 -11.15 -13.42 -11.67
N LEU A 63 -10.45 -12.30 -11.54
CA LEU A 63 -9.62 -11.72 -12.61
C LEU A 63 -8.29 -12.48 -12.71
N LYS A 64 -8.02 -13.06 -13.88
CA LYS A 64 -6.77 -13.75 -14.18
C LYS A 64 -5.80 -12.82 -14.89
N PHE A 65 -4.52 -12.90 -14.53
CA PHE A 65 -3.47 -12.06 -15.09
C PHE A 65 -2.55 -12.86 -16.00
N HIS A 66 -2.36 -12.37 -17.23
CA HIS A 66 -1.43 -12.92 -18.20
C HIS A 66 -0.26 -11.96 -18.38
N PHE A 67 0.90 -12.36 -17.87
CA PHE A 67 2.10 -11.52 -17.91
C PHE A 67 2.85 -11.67 -19.23
N ASP A 68 3.39 -10.56 -19.71
CA ASP A 68 4.36 -10.54 -20.79
C ASP A 68 5.78 -10.84 -20.28
N LYS A 69 6.75 -10.94 -21.20
CA LYS A 69 8.17 -11.17 -20.89
C LYS A 69 8.82 -10.07 -20.03
N HIS A 70 8.13 -8.96 -19.81
CA HIS A 70 8.57 -7.81 -19.02
C HIS A 70 7.79 -7.69 -17.70
N ASN A 71 7.06 -8.74 -17.29
CA ASN A 71 6.21 -8.76 -16.09
C ASN A 71 5.10 -7.68 -16.11
N SER A 72 4.73 -7.16 -17.27
CA SER A 72 3.54 -6.31 -17.40
C SER A 72 2.34 -7.16 -17.81
N PHE A 73 1.14 -6.68 -17.57
CA PHE A 73 -0.09 -7.34 -18.02
C PHE A 73 -1.14 -6.32 -18.44
N GLU A 74 -2.17 -6.76 -19.15
CA GLU A 74 -3.27 -5.88 -19.57
C GLU A 74 -4.54 -6.18 -18.79
N ILE A 75 -5.23 -5.14 -18.35
CA ILE A 75 -6.63 -5.24 -17.91
C ILE A 75 -7.51 -4.64 -19.00
N LYS A 76 -8.52 -5.42 -19.41
CA LYS A 76 -9.45 -5.05 -20.47
C LYS A 76 -10.83 -4.86 -19.91
N PHE A 77 -11.46 -3.75 -20.29
CA PHE A 77 -12.87 -3.51 -20.08
C PHE A 77 -13.58 -3.50 -21.43
N PRO A 78 -14.85 -3.94 -21.52
CA PRO A 78 -15.62 -3.79 -22.75
C PRO A 78 -15.65 -2.32 -23.18
N VAL A 79 -15.44 -2.06 -24.48
CA VAL A 79 -15.54 -0.73 -25.11
C VAL A 79 -14.40 0.25 -24.77
N LEU A 80 -13.45 -0.12 -23.91
CA LEU A 80 -12.28 0.71 -23.56
C LEU A 80 -10.96 0.15 -24.13
N PRO A 81 -9.95 1.00 -24.37
CA PRO A 81 -8.61 0.51 -24.66
C PRO A 81 -8.07 -0.31 -23.47
N ALA A 82 -7.26 -1.32 -23.78
CA ALA A 82 -6.60 -2.11 -22.76
C ALA A 82 -5.64 -1.24 -21.96
N MET A 83 -5.78 -1.25 -20.63
CA MET A 83 -4.85 -0.55 -19.74
C MET A 83 -3.67 -1.48 -19.46
N ARG A 84 -2.46 -1.07 -19.84
CA ARG A 84 -1.23 -1.81 -19.56
C ARG A 84 -0.79 -1.52 -18.13
N ILE A 85 -0.80 -2.54 -17.28
CA ILE A 85 -0.28 -2.47 -15.91
C ILE A 85 1.21 -2.79 -15.94
N VAL A 86 2.02 -1.81 -15.53
CA VAL A 86 3.48 -1.90 -15.43
C VAL A 86 3.85 -2.06 -13.96
N GLN A 87 4.54 -3.16 -13.63
CA GLN A 87 4.98 -3.40 -12.26
C GLN A 87 6.26 -2.61 -11.94
N ALA A 88 6.29 -1.98 -10.76
CA ALA A 88 7.47 -1.28 -10.22
C ALA A 88 7.92 -1.94 -8.93
N PHE A 89 9.11 -2.53 -8.91
CA PHE A 89 9.65 -3.18 -7.72
C PHE A 89 10.52 -2.20 -6.94
N THR A 90 9.98 -1.68 -5.84
CA THR A 90 10.58 -0.56 -5.10
C THR A 90 11.76 -0.96 -4.22
N GLY A 91 11.97 -2.26 -3.97
CA GLY A 91 13.09 -2.76 -3.19
C GLY A 91 14.45 -2.70 -3.90
N THR A 92 14.50 -2.44 -5.21
CA THR A 92 15.77 -2.36 -5.96
C THR A 92 15.76 -1.28 -7.03
N ILE A 93 16.92 -0.70 -7.35
CA ILE A 93 17.04 0.30 -8.43
C ILE A 93 16.66 -0.31 -9.80
N ALA A 94 17.05 -1.56 -10.05
CA ALA A 94 16.72 -2.27 -11.28
C ALA A 94 15.20 -2.42 -11.46
N GLY A 95 14.48 -2.70 -10.37
CA GLY A 95 13.02 -2.79 -10.33
C GLY A 95 12.28 -1.50 -10.67
N LEU A 96 12.97 -0.36 -10.65
CA LEU A 96 12.41 0.96 -10.97
C LEU A 96 12.67 1.39 -12.41
N VAL A 97 13.53 0.67 -13.16
CA VAL A 97 13.88 1.02 -14.55
C VAL A 97 12.63 1.00 -15.44
N ALA A 98 11.71 0.06 -15.21
CA ALA A 98 10.49 -0.12 -16.00
C ALA A 98 9.57 1.10 -16.01
N ILE A 99 9.63 1.94 -14.98
CA ILE A 99 8.77 3.13 -14.85
C ILE A 99 9.51 4.45 -15.12
N ARG A 100 10.78 4.40 -15.54
CA ARG A 100 11.53 5.60 -15.91
C ARG A 100 11.06 6.10 -17.27
N GLY A 101 10.68 7.38 -17.33
CA GLY A 101 10.25 8.04 -18.56
C GLY A 101 8.82 7.72 -19.00
N MET A 102 8.11 6.82 -18.30
CA MET A 102 6.72 6.51 -18.63
C MET A 102 5.77 7.64 -18.21
N THR A 103 4.61 7.69 -18.86
CA THR A 103 3.46 8.49 -18.40
C THR A 103 2.35 7.54 -18.00
N ALA A 104 1.78 7.73 -16.83
CA ALA A 104 0.78 6.84 -16.24
C ALA A 104 -0.54 7.57 -15.95
N TYR A 105 -1.64 6.88 -16.21
CA TYR A 105 -3.00 7.30 -15.86
C TYR A 105 -3.32 7.08 -14.37
N GLY A 106 -2.38 6.50 -13.63
CA GLY A 106 -2.45 6.39 -12.19
C GLY A 106 -1.42 5.38 -11.65
N ALA A 107 -1.41 5.25 -10.33
CA ALA A 107 -0.55 4.31 -9.65
C ALA A 107 -1.25 3.73 -8.42
N TYR A 108 -1.08 2.42 -8.21
CA TYR A 108 -1.35 1.74 -6.95
C TYR A 108 -0.02 1.34 -6.32
N ILE A 109 0.26 1.81 -5.10
CA ILE A 109 1.49 1.54 -4.36
C ILE A 109 1.13 0.76 -3.08
N ASN A 110 1.44 -0.53 -3.06
CA ASN A 110 1.28 -1.37 -1.87
C ASN A 110 2.44 -1.15 -0.89
N GLU A 111 2.12 -1.13 0.41
CA GLU A 111 3.09 -0.94 1.52
C GLU A 111 3.96 0.32 1.36
N ALA A 112 3.33 1.48 1.15
CA ALA A 112 4.01 2.71 0.81
C ALA A 112 5.03 3.22 1.84
N SER A 113 4.94 2.84 3.12
CA SER A 113 5.99 3.19 4.09
C SER A 113 7.32 2.47 3.84
N LEU A 114 7.30 1.32 3.18
CA LEU A 114 8.53 0.59 2.81
C LEU A 114 9.23 1.19 1.57
N VAL A 115 8.58 2.14 0.89
CA VAL A 115 9.11 2.77 -0.30
C VAL A 115 9.97 3.97 0.10
N ALA A 116 11.19 4.06 -0.44
CA ALA A 116 12.02 5.24 -0.26
C ALA A 116 11.32 6.48 -0.84
N GLU A 117 11.37 7.60 -0.11
CA GLU A 117 10.62 8.81 -0.46
C GLU A 117 10.86 9.29 -1.91
N PHE A 118 12.12 9.32 -2.36
CA PHE A 118 12.43 9.76 -3.72
C PHE A 118 11.82 8.85 -4.80
N VAL A 119 11.60 7.57 -4.49
CA VAL A 119 10.95 6.61 -5.38
C VAL A 119 9.46 6.88 -5.43
N PHE A 120 8.84 7.11 -4.27
CA PHE A 120 7.42 7.47 -4.16
C PHE A 120 7.12 8.75 -4.95
N ASP A 121 7.92 9.80 -4.76
CA ASP A 121 7.81 11.05 -5.52
C ASP A 121 8.08 10.83 -7.02
N GLY A 122 9.00 9.94 -7.36
CA GLY A 122 9.28 9.51 -8.72
C GLY A 122 8.07 8.88 -9.40
N ILE A 123 7.34 7.99 -8.71
CA ILE A 123 6.10 7.37 -9.18
C ILE A 123 5.00 8.43 -9.36
N ARG A 124 4.82 9.31 -8.37
CA ARG A 124 3.83 10.40 -8.45
C ARG A 124 4.07 11.30 -9.67
N LYS A 125 5.32 11.62 -9.99
CA LYS A 125 5.67 12.43 -11.17
C LYS A 125 5.34 11.77 -12.51
N ARG A 126 5.12 10.45 -12.55
CA ARG A 126 4.63 9.75 -13.76
C ARG A 126 3.11 9.92 -13.94
N CYS A 127 2.40 10.26 -12.86
CA CYS A 127 0.95 10.41 -12.84
C CYS A 127 0.55 11.88 -13.07
N SER A 128 0.96 12.44 -14.21
CA SER A 128 0.79 13.88 -14.51
C SER A 128 -0.40 14.20 -15.41
N LEU A 129 -1.12 13.20 -15.90
CA LEU A 129 -2.28 13.40 -16.76
C LEU A 129 -3.49 13.84 -15.93
N GLU A 130 -4.39 14.59 -16.57
CA GLU A 130 -5.63 15.00 -15.94
C GLU A 130 -6.43 13.76 -15.50
N GLY A 131 -6.94 13.79 -14.27
CA GLY A 131 -7.66 12.67 -13.68
C GLY A 131 -6.77 11.55 -13.13
N SER A 132 -5.44 11.58 -13.32
CA SER A 132 -4.55 10.57 -12.75
C SER A 132 -4.62 10.54 -11.24
N ARG A 133 -4.80 9.34 -10.67
CA ARG A 133 -4.86 9.13 -9.23
C ARG A 133 -3.71 8.24 -8.76
N VAL A 134 -3.21 8.55 -7.57
CA VAL A 134 -2.28 7.69 -6.84
C VAL A 134 -2.99 7.17 -5.61
N VAL A 135 -3.10 5.86 -5.50
CA VAL A 135 -3.65 5.15 -4.35
C VAL A 135 -2.53 4.38 -3.69
N CYS A 136 -2.49 4.39 -2.36
CA CYS A 136 -1.55 3.57 -1.64
C CYS A 136 -2.10 3.11 -0.30
N ASP A 137 -1.67 1.92 0.12
CA ASP A 137 -1.89 1.40 1.45
C ASP A 137 -0.57 1.32 2.23
N THR A 138 -0.68 1.45 3.55
CA THR A 138 0.46 1.22 4.45
C THR A 138 0.02 0.80 5.83
N ASN A 139 0.83 -0.03 6.48
CA ASN A 139 0.73 -0.19 7.93
C ASN A 139 1.33 1.04 8.63
N SER A 140 0.91 1.29 9.87
CA SER A 140 1.48 2.36 10.69
C SER A 140 2.98 2.12 10.88
N ASP A 141 3.78 3.12 10.54
CA ASP A 141 5.23 3.12 10.73
C ASP A 141 5.62 4.08 11.87
N ILE A 142 6.92 4.32 12.06
CA ILE A 142 7.44 5.25 13.07
C ILE A 142 6.82 6.65 12.92
N PRO A 143 6.58 7.38 14.02
CA PRO A 143 5.93 8.69 13.98
C PRO A 143 6.64 9.73 13.10
N THR A 144 7.95 9.59 12.90
CA THR A 144 8.79 10.50 12.12
C THR A 144 8.84 10.17 10.62
N HIS A 145 8.15 9.12 10.18
CA HIS A 145 8.17 8.68 8.79
C HIS A 145 7.67 9.76 7.83
N TRP A 146 8.34 9.93 6.68
CA TRP A 146 8.04 10.98 5.69
C TRP A 146 6.60 10.91 5.18
N LEU A 147 6.08 9.70 4.96
CA LEU A 147 4.71 9.49 4.47
C LEU A 147 3.69 10.08 5.45
N LYS A 148 3.91 9.87 6.76
CA LYS A 148 3.06 10.43 7.80
C LYS A 148 3.21 11.95 7.85
N ASN A 149 4.43 12.44 7.94
CA ASN A 149 4.72 13.85 8.12
C ASN A 149 4.37 14.74 6.94
N LYS A 150 4.34 14.20 5.72
CA LYS A 150 4.05 14.99 4.50
C LYS A 150 2.63 14.78 3.97
N TYR A 151 2.06 13.58 4.11
CA TYR A 151 0.81 13.21 3.42
C TYR A 151 -0.36 12.86 4.35
N ILE A 152 -0.11 12.39 5.57
CA ILE A 152 -1.19 11.92 6.47
C ILE A 152 -1.48 12.93 7.58
N GLY A 153 -0.46 13.30 8.35
CA GLY A 153 -0.58 14.14 9.55
C GLY A 153 -0.20 15.61 9.33
N ASN A 154 0.00 16.02 8.08
CA ASN A 154 0.38 17.40 7.76
C ASN A 154 -0.87 18.28 7.58
N PRO A 155 -1.17 19.23 8.49
CA PRO A 155 -2.36 20.07 8.35
C PRO A 155 -2.34 20.95 7.09
N ASN A 156 -1.17 21.13 6.46
CA ASN A 156 -0.97 21.98 5.29
C ASN A 156 -0.78 21.19 3.99
N HIS A 157 -1.00 19.87 3.98
CA HIS A 157 -0.92 19.12 2.71
C HIS A 157 -2.05 19.52 1.75
N SER A 158 -1.87 19.25 0.45
CA SER A 158 -2.88 19.54 -0.57
C SER A 158 -4.24 18.93 -0.18
N LYS A 159 -5.33 19.67 -0.42
CA LYS A 159 -6.71 19.20 -0.21
C LYS A 159 -7.08 18.02 -1.13
N GLU A 160 -6.32 17.78 -2.19
CA GLU A 160 -6.47 16.64 -3.10
C GLU A 160 -6.00 15.32 -2.46
N ILE A 161 -5.17 15.40 -1.42
CA ILE A 161 -4.72 14.23 -0.68
C ILE A 161 -5.82 13.83 0.31
N ARG A 162 -6.36 12.63 0.10
CA ARG A 162 -7.28 11.97 1.03
C ARG A 162 -6.54 10.91 1.81
N SER A 163 -6.64 10.95 3.14
CA SER A 163 -5.98 10.04 4.07
C SER A 163 -7.03 9.37 4.95
N ASN A 164 -7.15 8.04 4.86
CA ASN A 164 -8.18 7.26 5.56
C ASN A 164 -7.52 6.36 6.59
N HIS A 165 -7.98 6.44 7.84
CA HIS A 165 -7.47 5.63 8.94
C HIS A 165 -8.32 4.37 9.13
N PHE A 166 -7.71 3.21 8.89
CA PHE A 166 -8.32 1.90 9.10
C PHE A 166 -7.90 1.33 10.45
N ARG A 167 -8.90 1.07 11.30
CA ARG A 167 -8.68 0.39 12.56
C ARG A 167 -9.13 -1.07 12.46
N ILE A 168 -8.49 -1.94 13.22
CA ILE A 168 -8.80 -3.37 13.17
C ILE A 168 -10.22 -3.69 13.66
N ASP A 169 -10.74 -2.90 14.60
CA ASP A 169 -12.11 -2.98 15.11
C ASP A 169 -13.17 -2.61 14.05
N SER A 170 -12.77 -1.93 12.98
CA SER A 170 -13.64 -1.65 11.83
C SER A 170 -13.85 -2.88 10.93
N ASN A 171 -13.08 -3.96 11.10
CA ASN A 171 -13.22 -5.17 10.29
C ASN A 171 -14.20 -6.17 10.92
N THR A 172 -15.45 -6.16 10.44
CA THR A 172 -16.53 -7.03 10.93
C THR A 172 -16.36 -8.51 10.55
N PHE A 173 -15.40 -8.87 9.70
CA PHE A 173 -15.13 -10.24 9.29
C PHE A 173 -14.16 -10.98 10.21
N LEU A 174 -13.51 -10.28 11.16
CA LEU A 174 -12.58 -10.88 12.12
C LEU A 174 -13.29 -11.25 13.42
N SER A 175 -12.93 -12.40 14.01
CA SER A 175 -13.47 -12.79 15.31
C SER A 175 -12.94 -11.88 16.42
N LYS A 176 -13.74 -11.64 17.46
CA LYS A 176 -13.34 -10.80 18.60
C LYS A 176 -12.08 -11.31 19.29
N THR A 177 -11.95 -12.63 19.46
CA THR A 177 -10.77 -13.30 20.01
C THR A 177 -9.53 -13.06 19.15
N TYR A 178 -9.68 -13.10 17.82
CA TYR A 178 -8.58 -12.83 16.91
C TYR A 178 -8.09 -11.37 16.99
N ILE A 179 -9.03 -10.42 17.06
CA ILE A 179 -8.72 -8.99 17.24
C ILE A 179 -7.98 -8.76 18.56
N GLN A 180 -8.41 -9.43 19.64
CA GLN A 180 -7.77 -9.32 20.95
C GLN A 180 -6.33 -9.85 20.92
N ASN A 181 -6.11 -11.05 20.38
CA ASN A 181 -4.77 -11.64 20.27
C ASN A 181 -3.81 -10.78 19.43
N LEU A 182 -4.32 -10.16 18.35
CA LEU A 182 -3.49 -9.28 17.53
C LEU A 182 -3.07 -8.02 18.29
N LYS A 183 -4.01 -7.39 19.01
CA LYS A 183 -3.71 -6.22 19.84
C LYS A 183 -2.65 -6.57 20.89
N GLU A 184 -2.81 -7.68 21.60
CA GLU A 184 -1.85 -8.14 22.62
C GLU A 184 -0.45 -8.36 22.02
N THR A 185 -0.36 -8.87 20.80
CA THR A 185 0.91 -9.08 20.08
C THR A 185 1.55 -7.76 19.64
N ASP A 186 0.79 -6.83 19.06
CA ASP A 186 1.27 -5.51 18.65
C ASP A 186 1.81 -4.71 19.85
N PHE A 187 1.17 -4.82 21.02
CA PHE A 187 1.66 -4.22 22.26
C PHE A 187 2.98 -4.84 22.74
N LEU A 188 3.15 -6.16 22.55
CA LEU A 188 4.38 -6.87 22.92
C LEU A 188 5.54 -6.51 21.99
N GLU A 189 5.34 -6.43 20.67
CA GLU A 189 6.40 -6.00 19.73
C GLU A 189 6.87 -4.57 20.03
N CYS A 190 5.93 -3.68 20.34
CA CYS A 190 6.26 -2.31 20.73
C CYS A 190 7.08 -2.27 22.03
N PHE A 191 6.86 -3.19 22.98
CA PHE A 191 7.66 -3.33 24.20
C PHE A 191 9.02 -3.98 23.95
N THR A 192 9.12 -4.98 23.08
CA THR A 192 10.39 -5.64 22.73
C THR A 192 11.35 -4.68 22.02
N ILE A 193 10.83 -3.79 21.16
CA ILE A 193 11.64 -2.76 20.48
C ILE A 193 12.17 -1.70 21.47
N VAL A 194 11.42 -1.40 22.54
CA VAL A 194 11.89 -0.47 23.59
C VAL A 194 12.98 -1.10 24.46
N LEU A 195 12.89 -2.40 24.73
CA LEU A 195 13.87 -3.12 25.56
C LEU A 195 15.21 -3.39 24.84
N SER A 196 15.26 -3.38 23.51
CA SER A 196 16.52 -3.58 22.78
C SER A 196 17.42 -2.33 22.73
N LYS A 197 16.96 -1.18 23.23
CA LYS A 197 17.71 0.10 23.21
C LYS A 197 18.29 0.52 24.56
N GLU A 198 17.89 -0.10 25.66
CA GLU A 198 18.36 0.28 27.00
C GLU A 198 18.97 -0.92 27.73
N ASN A 199 20.31 -0.98 27.73
CA ASN A 199 21.21 -1.70 28.64
C ASN A 199 20.72 -3.01 29.30
N GLU A 200 21.41 -4.11 28.96
CA GLU A 200 21.27 -5.50 29.44
C GLU A 200 21.23 -5.72 30.97
N GLN A 201 21.42 -4.71 31.83
CA GLN A 201 21.51 -4.90 33.28
C GLN A 201 20.19 -4.74 34.05
N LEU A 202 19.13 -4.19 33.46
CA LEU A 202 17.83 -3.99 34.16
C LEU A 202 16.80 -5.11 33.94
N LEU A 203 17.08 -6.07 33.05
CA LEU A 203 16.12 -7.10 32.60
C LEU A 203 15.70 -8.12 33.66
N LYS A 204 16.46 -8.30 34.76
CA LYS A 204 16.13 -9.31 35.78
C LYS A 204 15.18 -8.86 36.90
N VAL A 205 14.94 -7.55 37.07
CA VAL A 205 14.18 -7.05 38.23
C VAL A 205 12.70 -6.80 37.91
N SER A 206 12.33 -6.57 36.65
CA SER A 206 10.96 -6.16 36.30
C SER A 206 9.98 -7.31 36.00
N PHE A 207 10.46 -8.53 35.72
CA PHE A 207 9.59 -9.65 35.34
C PHE A 207 8.76 -10.24 36.49
N ILE A 208 9.16 -10.02 37.75
CA ILE A 208 8.47 -10.60 38.92
C ILE A 208 7.35 -9.69 39.45
N ARG A 209 7.34 -8.39 39.13
CA ARG A 209 6.40 -7.44 39.76
C ARG A 209 5.08 -7.23 39.01
N ILE A 210 5.00 -7.57 37.71
CA ILE A 210 3.79 -7.33 36.90
C ILE A 210 2.77 -8.48 37.00
N LEU A 211 3.16 -9.64 37.54
CA LEU A 211 2.24 -10.79 37.74
C LEU A 211 1.42 -10.74 39.05
N ILE A 212 1.58 -9.72 39.91
CA ILE A 212 0.91 -9.66 41.23
C ILE A 212 -0.18 -8.57 41.33
N GLU A 213 -0.31 -7.63 40.40
CA GLU A 213 -1.29 -6.52 40.52
C GLU A 213 -2.40 -6.55 39.45
N ARG A 214 -3.05 -7.71 39.29
CA ARG A 214 -4.42 -7.80 38.74
C ARG A 214 -5.25 -8.80 39.54
N GLN A 215 -5.63 -8.41 40.75
CA GLN A 215 -6.92 -8.77 41.35
C GLN A 215 -7.76 -7.50 41.47
#